data_AF-A0A7C2F7W9-F1
#
_entry.id   AF-A0A7C2F7W9-F1
#
_cell.length_a   1.000
_cell.length_b   1.000
_cell.length_c   1.000
_cell.angle_alpha   90.00
_cell.angle_beta   90.00
_cell.angle_gamma   90.00
#
_symmetry.space_group_name_H-M   'P 1'
#
loop_
_entity.id
_entity.type
_entity.pdbx_description
1 polymer ?
#
loop_
_entity_poly.entity_id
_entity_poly.type
_entity_poly.pdbx_seq_one_letter_code
_entity_poly.pdbx_strand_id
1 'polypeptide(L)'
;GVLLADTGRLKEAEAAYTAARDIQKQLADEFPTRPDFRQELAQSHNNLGVLLRATGRLKEAEAAYRDALDLRKQLAAEFPTRPDFRQELAQSHNNLGVLLDATGRLKEAEAAYTAALDIRKQLAAEFPTNLDLRNELAGTCVNLALLCNQRREFKAAKQHLAEGEPHHQAALEANSRNPTYRQFYRNHLWALTEAHAGLGEQADALKAAQRVRDLGWDPPKNAYDAACGLALCIPIVAKDEQLDADKRKAAVQFYGDQAMKLLREAVEKGFKNVEHMKKDTDLDPLREREDFQKLLAELPQPAARLLDMVHDVGAGLKLSGQLNRNTGTLIYQVRLEKDVEYVIDLTSPDPKALDPYLLVSDDKNKQLAEDADSGGNQNARLVFRAPADGVYRLHATSYNQGQGDFTLTVRRKE
;
A
#
# COMPACT_ATOMS: atom_id res chain seq x y z
N GLY A 1 -9.93 -16.64 -0.92
CA GLY A 1 -8.73 -16.06 -1.54
C GLY A 1 -8.60 -14.59 -1.19
N VAL A 2 -9.21 -13.70 -1.98
CA VAL A 2 -9.01 -12.23 -1.89
C VAL A 2 -9.21 -11.68 -0.48
N LEU A 3 -10.38 -11.92 0.13
CA LEU A 3 -10.67 -11.47 1.49
C LEU A 3 -9.64 -11.95 2.54
N LEU A 4 -9.13 -13.18 2.40
CA LEU A 4 -8.11 -13.72 3.30
C LEU A 4 -6.76 -13.02 3.09
N ALA A 5 -6.40 -12.71 1.85
CA ALA A 5 -5.18 -11.97 1.55
C ALA A 5 -5.25 -10.53 2.09
N ASP A 6 -6.39 -9.86 1.87
CA ASP A 6 -6.62 -8.49 2.33
C ASP A 6 -6.64 -8.37 3.86
N THR A 7 -6.99 -9.45 4.56
CA THR A 7 -6.98 -9.54 6.03
C THR A 7 -5.66 -10.10 6.60
N GLY A 8 -4.62 -10.28 5.77
CA GLY A 8 -3.30 -10.75 6.20
C GLY A 8 -3.21 -12.26 6.47
N ARG A 9 -4.27 -13.03 6.23
CA ARG A 9 -4.34 -14.49 6.39
C ARG A 9 -3.75 -15.21 5.16
N LEU A 10 -2.49 -14.89 4.86
CA LEU A 10 -1.83 -15.23 3.58
C LEU A 10 -1.74 -16.74 3.32
N LYS A 11 -1.49 -17.56 4.35
CA LYS A 11 -1.45 -19.03 4.22
C LYS A 11 -2.81 -19.62 3.83
N GLU A 12 -3.89 -19.09 4.40
CA GLU A 12 -5.25 -19.53 4.08
C GLU A 12 -5.69 -19.00 2.72
N ALA A 13 -5.28 -17.79 2.36
CA ALA A 13 -5.47 -17.26 1.02
C ALA A 13 -4.81 -18.16 -0.03
N GLU A 14 -3.57 -18.60 0.22
CA GLU A 14 -2.85 -19.52 -0.66
C GLU A 14 -3.59 -20.84 -0.79
N ALA A 15 -3.95 -21.49 0.32
CA ALA A 15 -4.69 -22.74 0.30
C ALA A 15 -6.01 -22.61 -0.50
N ALA A 16 -6.74 -21.51 -0.31
CA ALA A 16 -7.98 -21.25 -1.05
C ALA A 16 -7.74 -21.05 -2.55
N TYR A 17 -6.69 -20.32 -2.95
CA TYR A 17 -6.36 -20.14 -4.37
C TYR A 17 -5.85 -21.42 -5.02
N THR A 18 -5.06 -22.22 -4.30
CA THR A 18 -4.57 -23.53 -4.78
C THR A 18 -5.74 -24.48 -5.01
N ALA A 19 -6.66 -24.59 -4.04
CA ALA A 19 -7.86 -25.42 -4.19
C ALA A 19 -8.74 -24.96 -5.37
N ALA A 20 -8.94 -23.65 -5.52
CA ALA A 20 -9.67 -23.10 -6.66
C ALA A 20 -9.00 -23.43 -8.00
N ARG A 21 -7.68 -23.22 -8.12
CA ARG A 21 -6.90 -23.59 -9.31
C ARG A 21 -7.06 -25.07 -9.64
N ASP A 22 -6.98 -25.96 -8.67
CA ASP A 22 -7.04 -27.40 -8.90
C ASP A 22 -8.42 -27.85 -9.40
N ILE A 23 -9.50 -27.29 -8.84
CA ILE A 23 -10.86 -27.51 -9.32
C ILE A 23 -11.02 -26.97 -10.74
N GLN A 24 -10.58 -25.74 -10.99
CA GLN A 24 -10.70 -25.13 -12.33
C GLN A 24 -9.86 -25.86 -13.37
N LYS A 25 -8.73 -26.45 -12.96
CA LYS A 25 -7.91 -27.29 -13.83
C LYS A 25 -8.66 -28.56 -14.23
N GLN A 26 -9.25 -29.26 -13.27
CA GLN A 26 -10.07 -30.43 -13.56
C GLN A 26 -11.23 -30.10 -14.52
N LEU A 27 -11.92 -28.98 -14.28
CA LEU A 27 -13.01 -28.53 -15.15
C LEU A 27 -12.54 -28.17 -16.57
N ALA A 28 -11.40 -27.48 -16.70
CA ALA A 28 -10.83 -27.15 -18.00
C ALA A 28 -10.37 -28.40 -18.76
N ASP A 29 -9.82 -29.40 -18.06
CA ASP A 29 -9.39 -30.67 -18.66
C ASP A 29 -10.59 -31.55 -19.08
N GLU A 30 -11.68 -31.58 -18.29
CA GLU A 30 -12.90 -32.33 -18.60
C GLU A 30 -13.72 -31.68 -19.72
N PHE A 31 -13.71 -30.35 -19.80
CA PHE A 31 -14.48 -29.57 -20.77
C PHE A 31 -13.59 -28.63 -21.60
N PRO A 32 -12.65 -29.15 -22.42
CA PRO A 32 -11.63 -28.33 -23.08
C PRO A 32 -12.18 -27.33 -24.10
N THR A 33 -13.37 -27.59 -24.64
CA THR A 33 -14.04 -26.68 -25.59
C THR A 33 -14.81 -25.54 -24.91
N ARG A 34 -14.94 -25.56 -23.58
CA ARG A 34 -15.62 -24.54 -22.80
C ARG A 34 -14.64 -23.44 -22.40
N PRO A 35 -14.73 -22.24 -23.01
CA PRO A 35 -13.76 -21.18 -22.75
C PRO A 35 -13.86 -20.61 -21.32
N ASP A 36 -15.04 -20.70 -20.70
CA ASP A 36 -15.31 -20.24 -19.34
C ASP A 36 -14.43 -20.94 -18.30
N PHE A 37 -14.23 -22.25 -18.38
CA PHE A 37 -13.36 -22.95 -17.42
C PHE A 37 -11.88 -22.61 -17.62
N ARG A 38 -11.43 -22.43 -18.87
CA ARG A 38 -10.06 -21.99 -19.17
C ARG A 38 -9.81 -20.56 -18.68
N GLN A 39 -10.82 -19.69 -18.80
CA GLN A 39 -10.78 -18.31 -18.28
C GLN A 39 -10.66 -18.31 -16.75
N GLU A 40 -11.49 -19.08 -16.05
CA GLU A 40 -11.47 -19.19 -14.59
C GLU A 40 -10.17 -19.83 -14.07
N LEU A 41 -9.62 -20.80 -14.81
CA LEU A 41 -8.31 -21.36 -14.52
C LEU A 41 -7.20 -20.30 -14.64
N ALA A 42 -7.20 -19.51 -15.73
CA ALA A 42 -6.25 -18.41 -15.89
C ALA A 42 -6.37 -17.38 -14.77
N GLN A 43 -7.59 -17.04 -14.35
CA GLN A 43 -7.82 -16.13 -13.22
C GLN A 43 -7.27 -16.70 -11.90
N SER A 44 -7.43 -18.00 -11.67
CA SER A 44 -6.89 -18.68 -10.49
C SER A 44 -5.37 -18.63 -10.45
N HIS A 45 -4.70 -18.90 -11.57
CA HIS A 45 -3.26 -18.74 -11.73
C HIS A 45 -2.81 -17.29 -11.49
N ASN A 46 -3.51 -16.30 -12.06
CA ASN A 46 -3.19 -14.89 -11.86
C ASN A 46 -3.29 -14.48 -10.37
N ASN A 47 -4.36 -14.89 -9.69
CA ASN A 47 -4.56 -14.58 -8.26
C ASN A 47 -3.48 -15.22 -7.38
N LEU A 48 -3.11 -16.47 -7.67
CA LEU A 48 -2.01 -17.14 -7.01
C LEU A 48 -0.69 -16.40 -7.26
N GLY A 49 -0.43 -15.97 -8.51
CA GLY A 49 0.74 -15.17 -8.86
C GLY A 49 0.83 -13.84 -8.07
N VAL A 50 -0.29 -13.13 -7.91
CA VAL A 50 -0.36 -11.91 -7.10
C VAL A 50 0.00 -12.19 -5.64
N LEU A 51 -0.56 -13.24 -5.04
CA LEU A 51 -0.26 -13.61 -3.66
C LEU A 51 1.21 -14.03 -3.49
N LEU A 52 1.73 -14.85 -4.39
CA LEU A 52 3.12 -15.31 -4.36
C LEU A 52 4.10 -14.14 -4.50
N ARG A 53 3.79 -13.15 -5.35
CA ARG A 53 4.58 -11.93 -5.45
C ARG A 53 4.57 -11.15 -4.14
N ALA A 54 3.38 -10.95 -3.55
CA ALA A 54 3.22 -10.22 -2.29
C ALA A 54 3.96 -10.90 -1.11
N THR A 55 4.16 -12.21 -1.18
CA THR A 55 4.91 -12.99 -0.18
C THR A 55 6.39 -13.21 -0.53
N GLY A 56 6.90 -12.56 -1.58
CA GLY A 56 8.31 -12.62 -1.99
C GLY A 56 8.71 -13.90 -2.74
N ARG A 57 7.77 -14.79 -3.07
CA ARG A 57 8.00 -16.04 -3.82
C ARG A 57 8.02 -15.79 -5.33
N LEU A 58 8.95 -14.96 -5.78
CA LEU A 58 8.95 -14.37 -7.12
C LEU A 58 9.03 -15.40 -8.26
N LYS A 59 9.82 -16.47 -8.10
CA LYS A 59 9.92 -17.54 -9.12
C LYS A 59 8.61 -18.27 -9.33
N GLU A 60 7.88 -18.53 -8.27
CA GLU A 60 6.60 -19.23 -8.32
C GLU A 60 5.50 -18.31 -8.82
N ALA A 61 5.56 -17.02 -8.46
CA ALA A 61 4.70 -16.00 -9.05
C ALA A 61 4.89 -15.91 -10.57
N GLU A 62 6.13 -15.99 -11.06
CA GLU A 62 6.43 -15.95 -12.49
C GLU A 62 5.84 -17.15 -13.23
N ALA A 63 5.98 -18.36 -12.67
CA ALA A 63 5.37 -19.57 -13.22
C ALA A 63 3.84 -19.42 -13.30
N ALA A 64 3.20 -18.99 -12.21
CA ALA A 64 1.76 -18.78 -12.18
C ALA A 64 1.28 -17.72 -13.20
N TYR A 65 1.99 -16.60 -13.33
CA TYR A 65 1.65 -15.60 -14.35
C TYR A 65 1.85 -16.11 -15.79
N ARG A 66 2.86 -16.94 -16.04
CA ARG A 66 3.05 -17.55 -17.37
C ARG A 66 1.93 -18.54 -17.71
N ASP A 67 1.53 -19.37 -16.75
CA ASP A 67 0.40 -20.30 -16.95
C ASP A 67 -0.89 -19.53 -17.30
N ALA A 68 -1.18 -18.44 -16.57
CA ALA A 68 -2.32 -17.57 -16.86
C ALA A 68 -2.21 -16.91 -18.24
N LEU A 69 -1.01 -16.44 -18.59
CA LEU A 69 -0.74 -15.78 -19.87
C LEU A 69 -0.95 -16.74 -21.05
N ASP A 70 -0.48 -17.98 -20.95
CA ASP A 70 -0.60 -18.95 -22.04
C ASP A 70 -2.06 -19.35 -22.29
N LEU A 71 -2.86 -19.55 -21.24
CA LEU A 71 -4.30 -19.77 -21.36
C LEU A 71 -5.02 -18.57 -22.00
N ARG A 72 -4.71 -17.35 -21.57
CA ARG A 72 -5.34 -16.13 -22.10
C ARG A 72 -4.91 -15.82 -23.54
N LYS A 73 -3.69 -16.18 -23.94
CA LYS A 73 -3.25 -16.13 -25.34
C LYS A 73 -4.09 -17.05 -26.22
N GLN A 74 -4.31 -18.30 -25.78
CA GLN A 74 -5.15 -19.26 -26.51
C GLN A 74 -6.59 -18.73 -26.64
N LEU A 75 -7.19 -18.26 -25.53
CA LEU A 75 -8.55 -17.71 -25.53
C LEU A 75 -8.69 -16.49 -26.46
N ALA A 76 -7.75 -15.54 -26.41
CA ALA A 76 -7.79 -14.36 -27.28
C ALA A 76 -7.59 -14.72 -28.77
N ALA A 77 -6.81 -15.76 -29.08
CA ALA A 77 -6.61 -16.24 -30.44
C ALA A 77 -7.83 -17.00 -30.99
N GLU A 78 -8.48 -17.83 -30.16
CA GLU A 78 -9.69 -18.56 -30.53
C GLU A 78 -10.92 -17.65 -30.68
N PHE A 79 -10.99 -16.59 -29.88
CA PHE A 79 -12.13 -15.68 -29.82
C PHE A 79 -11.69 -14.22 -29.99
N PRO A 80 -11.15 -13.83 -31.17
CA PRO A 80 -10.54 -12.51 -31.37
C PRO A 80 -11.52 -11.34 -31.28
N THR A 81 -12.82 -11.59 -31.42
CA THR A 81 -13.87 -10.57 -31.31
C THR A 81 -14.38 -10.36 -29.87
N ARG A 82 -13.90 -11.15 -28.90
CA ARG A 82 -14.29 -11.06 -27.48
C ARG A 82 -13.38 -10.07 -26.75
N PRO A 83 -13.86 -8.87 -26.39
CA PRO A 83 -13.03 -7.84 -25.77
C PRO A 83 -12.56 -8.22 -24.36
N ASP A 84 -13.35 -9.01 -23.63
CA ASP A 84 -13.02 -9.51 -22.29
C ASP A 84 -11.76 -10.37 -22.30
N PHE A 85 -11.63 -11.32 -23.23
CA PHE A 85 -10.42 -12.14 -23.34
C PHE A 85 -9.17 -11.34 -23.74
N ARG A 86 -9.34 -10.35 -24.62
CA ARG A 86 -8.24 -9.44 -25.00
C ARG A 86 -7.82 -8.56 -23.83
N GLN A 87 -8.76 -8.04 -23.05
CA GLN A 87 -8.47 -7.25 -21.84
C GLN A 87 -7.72 -8.10 -20.81
N GLU A 88 -8.16 -9.34 -20.57
CA GLU A 88 -7.49 -10.27 -19.68
C GLU A 88 -6.06 -10.65 -20.14
N LEU A 89 -5.86 -10.81 -21.46
CA LEU A 89 -4.54 -11.02 -22.02
C LEU A 89 -3.63 -9.82 -21.75
N ALA A 90 -4.11 -8.59 -21.96
CA ALA A 90 -3.37 -7.37 -21.64
C ALA A 90 -3.03 -7.28 -20.14
N GLN A 91 -3.98 -7.65 -19.26
CA GLN A 91 -3.75 -7.69 -17.81
C GLN A 91 -2.63 -8.67 -17.44
N SER A 92 -2.58 -9.83 -18.08
CA SER A 92 -1.55 -10.86 -17.80
C SER A 92 -0.16 -10.40 -18.21
N HIS A 93 -0.06 -9.78 -19.38
CA HIS A 93 1.16 -9.12 -19.83
C HIS A 93 1.60 -8.03 -18.86
N ASN A 94 0.67 -7.19 -18.39
CA ASN A 94 0.97 -6.14 -17.41
C ASN A 94 1.47 -6.72 -16.08
N ASN A 95 0.83 -7.74 -15.53
CA ASN A 95 1.23 -8.35 -14.25
C ASN A 95 2.58 -9.05 -14.34
N LEU A 96 2.86 -9.72 -15.46
CA LEU A 96 4.18 -10.27 -15.74
C LEU A 96 5.23 -9.17 -15.87
N GLY A 97 4.91 -8.05 -16.54
CA GLY A 97 5.78 -6.87 -16.63
C GLY A 97 6.16 -6.32 -15.26
N VAL A 98 5.20 -6.18 -14.34
CA VAL A 98 5.44 -5.72 -12.97
C VAL A 98 6.38 -6.66 -12.22
N LEU A 99 6.22 -7.97 -12.37
CA LEU A 99 7.11 -8.94 -11.74
C LEU A 99 8.54 -8.90 -12.33
N LEU A 100 8.65 -8.77 -13.66
CA LEU A 100 9.92 -8.70 -14.36
C LEU A 100 10.70 -7.42 -13.99
N ASP A 101 9.99 -6.29 -13.85
CA ASP A 101 10.55 -5.04 -13.33
C ASP A 101 11.08 -5.21 -11.90
N ALA A 102 10.26 -5.75 -10.99
CA ALA A 102 10.66 -6.03 -9.60
C ALA A 102 11.85 -7.01 -9.47
N THR A 103 12.14 -7.80 -10.51
CA THR A 103 13.29 -8.72 -10.56
C THR A 103 14.47 -8.18 -11.38
N GLY A 104 14.41 -6.92 -11.84
CA GLY A 104 15.47 -6.24 -12.60
C GLY A 104 15.58 -6.67 -14.07
N ARG A 105 14.61 -7.43 -14.60
CA ARG A 105 14.60 -7.93 -15.99
C ARG A 105 13.94 -6.90 -16.93
N LEU A 106 14.48 -5.69 -16.95
CA LEU A 106 13.85 -4.51 -17.55
C LEU A 106 13.48 -4.67 -19.03
N LYS A 107 14.33 -5.32 -19.84
CA LYS A 107 14.03 -5.57 -21.26
C LYS A 107 12.82 -6.48 -21.46
N GLU A 108 12.66 -7.48 -20.61
CA GLU A 108 11.51 -8.39 -20.69
C GLU A 108 10.25 -7.73 -20.13
N ALA A 109 10.39 -6.90 -19.09
CA ALA A 109 9.30 -6.06 -18.58
C ALA A 109 8.78 -5.09 -19.65
N GLU A 110 9.68 -4.40 -20.36
CA GLU A 110 9.35 -3.51 -21.48
C GLU A 110 8.62 -4.23 -22.61
N ALA A 111 9.06 -5.44 -22.98
CA ALA A 111 8.38 -6.26 -23.97
C ALA A 111 6.96 -6.65 -23.51
N ALA A 112 6.80 -7.02 -22.24
CA ALA A 112 5.50 -7.38 -21.67
C ALA A 112 4.55 -6.17 -21.62
N TYR A 113 5.01 -5.01 -21.16
CA TYR A 113 4.19 -3.80 -21.15
C TYR A 113 3.85 -3.31 -22.55
N THR A 114 4.77 -3.39 -23.52
CA THR A 114 4.48 -3.05 -24.92
C THR A 114 3.37 -3.94 -25.48
N ALA A 115 3.44 -5.26 -25.25
CA ALA A 115 2.37 -6.19 -25.66
C ALA A 115 1.01 -5.85 -25.01
N ALA A 116 1.00 -5.48 -23.72
CA ALA A 116 -0.23 -5.01 -23.06
C ALA A 116 -0.75 -3.69 -23.64
N LEU A 117 0.14 -2.75 -23.97
CA LEU A 117 -0.20 -1.45 -24.52
C LEU A 117 -0.83 -1.59 -25.91
N ASP A 118 -0.28 -2.44 -26.78
CA ASP A 118 -0.79 -2.66 -28.13
C ASP A 118 -2.24 -3.19 -28.09
N ILE A 119 -2.52 -4.15 -27.21
CA ILE A 119 -3.88 -4.68 -27.03
C ILE A 119 -4.82 -3.59 -26.47
N ARG A 120 -4.37 -2.86 -25.44
CA ARG A 120 -5.17 -1.78 -24.82
C ARG A 120 -5.45 -0.63 -25.79
N LYS A 121 -4.53 -0.31 -26.70
CA LYS A 121 -4.75 0.66 -27.79
C LYS A 121 -5.88 0.24 -28.72
N GLN A 122 -5.87 -1.02 -29.15
CA GLN A 122 -6.94 -1.55 -29.99
C GLN A 122 -8.29 -1.51 -29.26
N LEU A 123 -8.33 -1.99 -28.00
CA LEU A 123 -9.56 -1.97 -27.19
C LEU A 123 -10.08 -0.55 -26.93
N ALA A 124 -9.22 0.41 -26.63
CA ALA A 124 -9.62 1.81 -26.43
C ALA A 124 -10.11 2.47 -27.72
N ALA A 125 -9.58 2.08 -28.88
CA ALA A 125 -10.05 2.55 -30.18
C ALA A 125 -11.40 1.94 -30.57
N GLU A 126 -11.62 0.65 -30.28
CA GLU A 126 -12.89 -0.06 -30.52
C GLU A 126 -14.00 0.43 -29.57
N PHE A 127 -13.66 0.77 -28.32
CA PHE A 127 -14.60 1.19 -27.28
C PHE A 127 -14.21 2.56 -26.68
N PRO A 128 -14.25 3.66 -27.46
CA PRO A 128 -13.71 4.97 -27.05
C PRO A 128 -14.45 5.64 -25.88
N THR A 129 -15.67 5.20 -25.58
CA THR A 129 -16.47 5.67 -24.44
C THR A 129 -16.25 4.84 -23.17
N ASN A 130 -15.53 3.72 -23.25
CA ASN A 130 -15.20 2.92 -22.07
C ASN A 130 -14.00 3.53 -21.34
N LEU A 131 -14.27 4.22 -20.24
CA LEU A 131 -13.28 4.96 -19.47
C LEU A 131 -12.31 4.04 -18.71
N ASP A 132 -12.73 2.84 -18.33
CA ASP A 132 -11.85 1.88 -17.66
C ASP A 132 -10.77 1.39 -18.63
N LEU A 133 -11.13 1.05 -19.87
CA LEU A 133 -10.16 0.67 -20.91
C LEU A 133 -9.19 1.81 -21.23
N ARG A 134 -9.67 3.06 -21.28
CA ARG A 134 -8.81 4.24 -21.45
C ARG A 134 -7.86 4.41 -20.26
N ASN A 135 -8.37 4.32 -19.03
CA ASN A 135 -7.54 4.46 -17.83
C ASN A 135 -6.51 3.33 -17.71
N GLU A 136 -6.86 2.10 -18.12
CA GLU A 136 -5.93 0.97 -18.19
C GLU A 136 -4.82 1.18 -19.22
N LEU A 137 -5.14 1.69 -20.42
CA LEU A 137 -4.15 2.09 -21.44
C LEU A 137 -3.15 3.09 -20.84
N ALA A 138 -3.68 4.14 -20.21
CA ALA A 138 -2.89 5.18 -19.58
C ALA A 138 -1.99 4.60 -18.47
N GLY A 139 -2.51 3.66 -17.67
CA GLY A 139 -1.72 2.92 -16.68
C GLY A 139 -0.55 2.14 -17.29
N THR A 140 -0.70 1.51 -18.46
CA THR A 140 0.43 0.87 -19.14
C THR A 140 1.48 1.88 -19.61
N CYS A 141 1.04 3.03 -20.13
CA CYS A 141 1.94 4.12 -20.51
C CYS A 141 2.79 4.58 -19.31
N VAL A 142 2.19 4.69 -18.13
CA VAL A 142 2.92 5.01 -16.88
C VAL A 142 3.96 3.93 -16.56
N ASN A 143 3.62 2.64 -16.66
CA ASN A 143 4.58 1.56 -16.40
C ASN A 143 5.79 1.60 -17.35
N LEU A 144 5.57 1.87 -18.64
CA LEU A 144 6.67 2.08 -19.60
C LEU A 144 7.49 3.32 -19.27
N ALA A 145 6.83 4.42 -18.88
CA ALA A 145 7.52 5.63 -18.47
C ALA A 145 8.40 5.44 -17.24
N LEU A 146 7.95 4.66 -16.25
CA LEU A 146 8.74 4.30 -15.07
C LEU A 146 9.99 3.49 -15.46
N LEU A 147 9.88 2.51 -16.38
CA LEU A 147 11.05 1.79 -16.90
C LEU A 147 12.04 2.72 -17.62
N CYS A 148 11.53 3.68 -18.40
CA CYS A 148 12.37 4.69 -19.02
C CYS A 148 13.05 5.59 -17.99
N ASN A 149 12.35 6.02 -16.93
CA ASN A 149 12.95 6.80 -15.83
C ASN A 149 14.06 6.03 -15.12
N GLN A 150 13.84 4.74 -14.80
CA GLN A 150 14.86 3.88 -14.20
C GLN A 150 16.14 3.78 -15.07
N ARG A 151 15.97 3.74 -16.40
CA ARG A 151 17.07 3.75 -17.38
C ARG A 151 17.62 5.14 -17.70
N ARG A 152 17.09 6.20 -17.07
CA ARG A 152 17.40 7.62 -17.35
C ARG A 152 17.06 8.07 -18.78
N GLU A 153 16.13 7.39 -19.43
CA GLU A 153 15.58 7.70 -20.75
C GLU A 153 14.41 8.70 -20.63
N PHE A 154 14.62 9.82 -19.93
CA PHE A 154 13.55 10.73 -19.50
C PHE A 154 12.72 11.33 -20.64
N LYS A 155 13.32 11.49 -21.83
CA LYS A 155 12.58 11.93 -23.03
C LYS A 155 11.56 10.89 -23.49
N ALA A 156 11.94 9.61 -23.49
CA ALA A 156 11.05 8.51 -23.83
C ALA A 156 9.94 8.35 -22.77
N ALA A 157 10.29 8.53 -21.49
CA ALA A 157 9.30 8.55 -20.41
C ALA A 157 8.21 9.61 -20.65
N LYS A 158 8.59 10.85 -20.98
CA LYS A 158 7.62 11.91 -21.33
C LYS A 158 6.78 11.57 -22.56
N GLN A 159 7.31 10.86 -23.55
CA GLN A 159 6.53 10.44 -24.72
C GLN A 159 5.42 9.47 -24.34
N HIS A 160 5.72 8.45 -23.53
CA HIS A 160 4.70 7.54 -23.03
C HIS A 160 3.67 8.26 -22.15
N LEU A 161 4.10 9.15 -21.26
CA LEU A 161 3.18 9.93 -20.42
C LEU A 161 2.29 10.83 -21.28
N ALA A 162 2.83 11.52 -22.29
CA ALA A 162 2.04 12.33 -23.20
C ALA A 162 0.97 11.52 -23.95
N GLU A 163 1.26 10.26 -24.29
CA GLU A 163 0.28 9.34 -24.87
C GLU A 163 -0.83 8.96 -23.88
N GLY A 164 -0.51 8.73 -22.61
CA GLY A 164 -1.49 8.35 -21.57
C GLY A 164 -2.33 9.51 -21.02
N GLU A 165 -1.82 10.74 -21.05
CA GLU A 165 -2.46 11.95 -20.50
C GLU A 165 -3.93 12.15 -20.92
N PRO A 166 -4.29 12.16 -22.22
CA PRO A 166 -5.68 12.38 -22.64
C PRO A 166 -6.65 11.29 -22.16
N HIS A 167 -6.15 10.11 -21.82
CA HIS A 167 -6.97 9.01 -21.31
C HIS A 167 -7.25 9.18 -19.81
N HIS A 168 -6.25 9.60 -19.00
CA HIS A 168 -6.49 9.95 -17.59
C HIS A 168 -7.42 11.15 -17.46
N GLN A 169 -7.22 12.19 -18.29
CA GLN A 169 -8.06 13.39 -18.27
C GLN A 169 -9.52 13.04 -18.52
N ALA A 170 -9.81 12.26 -19.58
CA ALA A 170 -11.18 11.84 -19.87
C ALA A 170 -11.83 11.02 -18.73
N ALA A 171 -11.07 10.12 -18.10
CA ALA A 171 -11.56 9.33 -16.97
C ALA A 171 -11.88 10.22 -15.74
N LEU A 172 -11.03 11.20 -15.44
CA LEU A 172 -11.21 12.13 -14.32
C LEU A 172 -12.28 13.19 -14.59
N GLU A 173 -12.45 13.65 -15.81
CA GLU A 173 -13.55 14.56 -16.19
C GLU A 173 -14.91 13.90 -16.00
N ALA A 174 -15.02 12.63 -16.41
CA ALA A 174 -16.26 11.88 -16.28
C ALA A 174 -16.55 11.44 -14.83
N ASN A 175 -15.52 11.06 -14.07
CA ASN A 175 -15.68 10.71 -12.66
C ASN A 175 -14.46 11.11 -11.83
N SER A 176 -14.40 12.40 -11.50
CA SER A 176 -13.35 12.99 -10.67
C SER A 176 -13.32 12.43 -9.25
N ARG A 177 -14.32 11.63 -8.84
CA ARG A 177 -14.41 10.96 -7.55
C ARG A 177 -13.96 9.51 -7.53
N ASN A 178 -13.70 8.91 -8.68
CA ASN A 178 -13.25 7.53 -8.75
C ASN A 178 -11.84 7.38 -8.13
N PRO A 179 -11.67 6.57 -7.06
CA PRO A 179 -10.39 6.41 -6.40
C PRO A 179 -9.33 5.77 -7.31
N THR A 180 -9.72 4.84 -8.18
CA THR A 180 -8.82 4.16 -9.13
C THR A 180 -8.28 5.14 -10.17
N TYR A 181 -9.13 5.99 -10.75
CA TYR A 181 -8.70 6.97 -11.76
C TYR A 181 -7.70 7.97 -11.19
N ARG A 182 -7.98 8.46 -9.97
CA ARG A 182 -7.04 9.35 -9.26
C ARG A 182 -5.73 8.67 -8.93
N GLN A 183 -5.78 7.43 -8.46
CA GLN A 183 -4.58 6.66 -8.12
C GLN A 183 -3.68 6.49 -9.36
N PHE A 184 -4.27 6.14 -10.50
CA PHE A 184 -3.55 5.97 -11.76
C PHE A 184 -2.92 7.29 -12.22
N TYR A 185 -3.68 8.38 -12.19
CA TYR A 185 -3.18 9.68 -12.59
C TYR A 185 -2.19 10.28 -11.58
N ARG A 186 -2.28 9.95 -10.29
CA ARG A 186 -1.22 10.29 -9.32
C ARG A 186 0.10 9.64 -9.71
N ASN A 187 0.08 8.35 -10.05
CA ASN A 187 1.28 7.63 -10.50
C ASN A 187 1.84 8.23 -11.80
N HIS A 188 0.96 8.63 -12.72
CA HIS A 188 1.35 9.38 -13.91
C HIS A 188 2.10 10.67 -13.55
N LEU A 189 1.54 11.49 -12.67
CA LEU A 189 2.14 12.77 -12.30
C LEU A 189 3.47 12.60 -11.57
N TRP A 190 3.62 11.56 -10.74
CA TRP A 190 4.90 11.20 -10.14
C TRP A 190 5.96 10.84 -11.19
N ALA A 191 5.64 9.93 -12.12
CA ALA A 191 6.55 9.58 -13.20
C ALA A 191 6.92 10.81 -14.07
N LEU A 192 5.97 11.72 -14.27
CA LEU A 192 6.18 12.98 -14.98
C LEU A 192 7.10 13.94 -14.21
N THR A 193 6.93 14.06 -12.89
CA THR A 193 7.80 14.85 -12.01
C THR A 193 9.24 14.37 -12.10
N GLU A 194 9.48 13.05 -12.01
CA GLU A 194 10.81 12.46 -12.18
C GLU A 194 11.39 12.71 -13.57
N ALA A 195 10.59 12.54 -14.62
CA ALA A 195 11.05 12.73 -16.00
C ALA A 195 11.45 14.19 -16.27
N HIS A 196 10.68 15.16 -15.76
CA HIS A 196 11.05 16.58 -15.80
C HIS A 196 12.34 16.85 -15.02
N ALA A 197 12.47 16.28 -13.82
CA ALA A 197 13.68 16.45 -13.01
C ALA A 197 14.93 15.92 -13.71
N GLY A 198 14.84 14.74 -14.33
CA GLY A 198 15.93 14.14 -15.11
C GLY A 198 16.28 14.90 -16.40
N LEU A 199 15.42 15.79 -16.87
CA LEU A 199 15.69 16.70 -18.00
C LEU A 199 16.17 18.09 -17.55
N GLY A 200 16.32 18.33 -16.25
CA GLY A 200 16.66 19.65 -15.71
C GLY A 200 15.49 20.66 -15.76
N GLU A 201 14.27 20.21 -16.02
CA GLU A 201 13.05 21.04 -16.16
C GLU A 201 12.41 21.29 -14.79
N GLN A 202 13.14 21.95 -13.87
CA GLN A 202 12.75 22.09 -12.45
C GLN A 202 11.37 22.72 -12.23
N ALA A 203 11.03 23.73 -13.03
CA ALA A 203 9.73 24.40 -12.94
C ALA A 203 8.57 23.46 -13.32
N ASP A 204 8.76 22.64 -14.35
CA ASP A 204 7.75 21.68 -14.81
C ASP A 204 7.62 20.49 -13.86
N ALA A 205 8.73 20.03 -13.28
CA ALA A 205 8.72 19.01 -12.23
C ALA A 205 7.89 19.45 -11.02
N LEU A 206 8.10 20.70 -10.56
CA LEU A 206 7.31 21.30 -9.48
C LEU A 206 5.83 21.44 -9.87
N LYS A 207 5.54 21.84 -11.11
CA LYS A 207 4.16 21.96 -11.60
C LYS A 207 3.45 20.60 -11.62
N ALA A 208 4.13 19.53 -12.02
CA ALA A 208 3.60 18.17 -11.97
C ALA A 208 3.34 17.71 -10.52
N ALA A 209 4.25 17.99 -9.58
CA ALA A 209 4.04 17.69 -8.17
C ALA A 209 2.87 18.50 -7.56
N GLN A 210 2.70 19.76 -7.95
CA GLN A 210 1.56 20.57 -7.53
C GLN A 210 0.23 20.01 -8.06
N ARG A 211 0.21 19.41 -9.26
CA ARG A 211 -0.97 18.68 -9.75
C ARG A 211 -1.31 17.47 -8.87
N VAL A 212 -0.32 16.81 -8.26
CA VAL A 212 -0.57 15.75 -7.26
C VAL A 212 -1.20 16.33 -6.00
N ARG A 213 -0.66 17.43 -5.49
CA ARG A 213 -1.20 18.16 -4.32
C ARG A 213 -2.67 18.55 -4.55
N ASP A 214 -3.02 18.96 -5.76
CA ASP A 214 -4.34 19.48 -6.12
C ASP A 214 -5.33 18.38 -6.59
N LEU A 215 -4.92 17.10 -6.56
CA LEU A 215 -5.65 15.98 -7.19
C LEU A 215 -6.98 15.58 -6.52
N GLY A 216 -7.32 16.11 -5.34
CA GLY A 216 -8.64 15.88 -4.76
C GLY A 216 -8.81 16.00 -3.25
N TRP A 217 -9.55 15.03 -2.71
CA TRP A 217 -10.38 15.12 -1.49
C TRP A 217 -9.67 14.85 -0.16
N ASP A 218 -8.40 14.45 -0.19
CA ASP A 218 -7.54 14.32 0.99
C ASP A 218 -6.34 15.28 0.85
N PRO A 219 -6.55 16.60 1.05
CA PRO A 219 -5.49 17.60 0.86
C PRO A 219 -4.22 17.33 1.69
N PRO A 220 -4.28 16.86 2.95
CA PRO A 220 -3.09 16.48 3.71
C PRO A 220 -2.31 15.37 3.03
N LYS A 221 -2.97 14.27 2.63
CA LYS A 221 -2.28 13.16 1.97
C LYS A 221 -1.75 13.56 0.60
N ASN A 222 -2.49 14.33 -0.18
CA ASN A 222 -2.04 14.77 -1.50
C ASN A 222 -0.80 15.66 -1.43
N ALA A 223 -0.73 16.55 -0.43
CA ALA A 223 0.47 17.36 -0.19
C ALA A 223 1.66 16.47 0.24
N TYR A 224 1.43 15.46 1.06
CA TYR A 224 2.44 14.47 1.43
C TYR A 224 2.94 13.67 0.22
N ASP A 225 2.04 13.14 -0.61
CA ASP A 225 2.38 12.40 -1.83
C ASP A 225 3.16 13.30 -2.80
N ALA A 226 2.77 14.57 -2.95
CA ALA A 226 3.50 15.53 -3.76
C ALA A 226 4.91 15.82 -3.22
N ALA A 227 5.09 15.89 -1.89
CA ALA A 227 6.40 16.00 -1.26
C ALA A 227 7.29 14.78 -1.55
N CYS A 228 6.74 13.57 -1.46
CA CYS A 228 7.46 12.33 -1.77
C CYS A 228 7.99 12.34 -3.21
N GLY A 229 7.14 12.71 -4.18
CA GLY A 229 7.58 12.82 -5.59
C GLY A 229 8.73 13.82 -5.80
N LEU A 230 8.74 14.94 -5.08
CA LEU A 230 9.85 15.90 -5.14
C LEU A 230 11.10 15.39 -4.40
N ALA A 231 10.94 14.68 -3.29
CA ALA A 231 12.06 14.07 -2.57
C ALA A 231 12.79 13.05 -3.46
N LEU A 232 12.04 12.21 -4.19
CA LEU A 232 12.59 11.24 -5.15
C LEU A 232 13.35 11.87 -6.32
N CYS A 233 13.13 13.15 -6.62
CA CYS A 233 13.92 13.87 -7.63
C CYS A 233 15.35 14.18 -7.19
N ILE A 234 15.62 14.28 -5.88
CA ILE A 234 16.93 14.61 -5.31
C ILE A 234 18.03 13.63 -5.80
N PRO A 235 17.89 12.31 -5.66
CA PRO A 235 18.91 11.37 -6.15
C PRO A 235 19.07 11.39 -7.67
N ILE A 236 18.03 11.76 -8.43
CA ILE A 236 18.09 11.89 -9.90
C ILE A 236 19.04 13.02 -10.28
N VAL A 237 18.82 14.22 -9.74
CA VAL A 237 19.63 15.41 -10.08
C VAL A 237 21.01 15.40 -9.41
N ALA A 238 21.15 14.75 -8.25
CA ALA A 238 22.45 14.56 -7.60
C ALA A 238 23.42 13.70 -8.43
N LYS A 239 22.89 12.82 -9.29
CA LYS A 239 23.65 11.95 -10.20
C LYS A 239 23.64 12.45 -11.64
N ASP A 240 23.21 13.68 -11.89
CA ASP A 240 23.23 14.26 -13.22
C ASP A 240 24.65 14.68 -13.61
N GLU A 241 25.24 13.90 -14.52
CA GLU A 241 26.59 14.12 -15.04
C GLU A 241 26.66 15.30 -16.03
N GLN A 242 25.52 15.76 -16.55
CA GLN A 242 25.46 16.90 -17.46
C GLN A 242 25.55 18.24 -16.71
N LEU A 243 25.22 18.26 -15.43
CA LEU A 243 25.32 19.43 -14.58
C LEU A 243 26.73 19.57 -13.99
N ASP A 244 27.19 20.81 -13.79
CA ASP A 244 28.35 21.07 -12.93
C ASP A 244 27.99 20.88 -11.45
N ALA A 245 29.00 20.85 -10.58
CA ALA A 245 28.82 20.56 -9.16
C ALA A 245 27.93 21.58 -8.45
N ASP A 246 28.04 22.86 -8.80
CA ASP A 246 27.25 23.94 -8.20
C ASP A 246 25.78 23.86 -8.64
N LYS A 247 25.53 23.58 -9.92
CA LYS A 247 24.17 23.36 -10.43
C LYS A 247 23.52 22.11 -9.83
N ARG A 248 24.26 21.00 -9.69
CA ARG A 248 23.75 19.82 -8.97
C ARG A 248 23.35 20.16 -7.55
N LYS A 249 24.21 20.87 -6.81
CA LYS A 249 23.93 21.29 -5.44
C LYS A 249 22.70 22.20 -5.36
N ALA A 250 22.58 23.16 -6.28
CA ALA A 250 21.42 24.03 -6.37
C ALA A 250 20.13 23.26 -6.69
N ALA A 251 20.18 22.27 -7.58
CA ALA A 251 19.03 21.43 -7.91
C ALA A 251 18.61 20.55 -6.72
N VAL A 252 19.56 19.90 -6.05
CA VAL A 252 19.32 19.11 -4.82
C VAL A 252 18.65 19.98 -3.75
N GLN A 253 19.19 21.19 -3.53
CA GLN A 253 18.62 22.14 -2.57
C GLN A 253 17.19 22.52 -2.96
N PHE A 254 16.96 22.86 -4.23
CA PHE A 254 15.63 23.23 -4.74
C PHE A 254 14.58 22.15 -4.45
N TYR A 255 14.83 20.89 -4.84
CA TYR A 255 13.87 19.81 -4.63
C TYR A 255 13.64 19.53 -3.16
N GLY A 256 14.71 19.53 -2.34
CA GLY A 256 14.57 19.36 -0.90
C GLY A 256 13.75 20.47 -0.24
N ASP A 257 13.94 21.72 -0.65
CA ASP A 257 13.19 22.86 -0.10
C ASP A 257 11.71 22.81 -0.50
N GLN A 258 11.40 22.46 -1.75
CA GLN A 258 10.02 22.31 -2.21
C GLN A 258 9.33 21.09 -1.56
N ALA A 259 10.02 19.97 -1.41
CA ALA A 259 9.50 18.80 -0.70
C ALA A 259 9.19 19.14 0.76
N MET A 260 10.11 19.81 1.47
CA MET A 260 9.90 20.25 2.85
C MET A 260 8.75 21.24 3.00
N LYS A 261 8.57 22.15 2.03
CA LYS A 261 7.41 23.06 2.02
C LYS A 261 6.09 22.28 1.95
N LEU A 262 6.00 21.28 1.08
CA LEU A 262 4.80 20.45 0.94
C LEU A 262 4.57 19.52 2.16
N LEU A 263 5.63 19.01 2.79
CA LEU A 263 5.51 18.26 4.05
C LEU A 263 4.94 19.12 5.17
N ARG A 264 5.43 20.36 5.32
CA ARG A 264 4.87 21.30 6.30
C ARG A 264 3.41 21.61 6.01
N GLU A 265 3.07 21.86 4.74
CA GLU A 265 1.68 22.06 4.31
C GLU A 265 0.81 20.84 4.64
N ALA A 266 1.29 19.62 4.39
CA ALA A 266 0.58 18.39 4.70
C ALA A 266 0.29 18.30 6.22
N VAL A 267 1.29 18.57 7.05
CA VAL A 267 1.18 18.58 8.51
C VAL A 267 0.20 19.63 9.00
N GLU A 268 0.31 20.87 8.51
CA GLU A 268 -0.60 21.98 8.83
C GLU A 268 -2.06 21.63 8.48
N LYS A 269 -2.27 20.94 7.36
CA LYS A 269 -3.61 20.49 6.92
C LYS A 269 -4.10 19.26 7.67
N GLY A 270 -3.27 18.59 8.48
CA GLY A 270 -3.68 17.53 9.38
C GLY A 270 -3.05 16.16 9.14
N PHE A 271 -2.00 16.05 8.33
CA PHE A 271 -1.20 14.82 8.22
C PHE A 271 -0.39 14.62 9.50
N LYS A 272 -0.65 13.53 10.24
CA LYS A 272 -0.08 13.32 11.59
C LYS A 272 0.59 11.96 11.77
N ASN A 273 0.69 11.13 10.73
CA ASN A 273 1.26 9.79 10.85
C ASN A 273 2.79 9.84 10.86
N VAL A 274 3.36 10.19 12.01
CA VAL A 274 4.81 10.32 12.22
C VAL A 274 5.53 9.00 11.95
N GLU A 275 4.95 7.88 12.38
CA GLU A 275 5.56 6.57 12.20
C GLU A 275 5.65 6.16 10.73
N HIS A 276 4.64 6.51 9.93
CA HIS A 276 4.73 6.37 8.48
C HIS A 276 5.83 7.27 7.90
N MET A 277 5.85 8.57 8.24
CA MET A 277 6.86 9.51 7.74
C MET A 277 8.29 9.09 8.10
N LYS A 278 8.51 8.44 9.25
CA LYS A 278 9.81 7.88 9.67
C LYS A 278 10.26 6.67 8.85
N LYS A 279 9.32 5.85 8.37
CA LYS A 279 9.60 4.58 7.68
C LYS A 279 9.50 4.66 6.16
N ASP A 280 8.86 5.70 5.66
CA ASP A 280 8.61 5.87 4.23
C ASP A 280 9.92 6.11 3.46
N THR A 281 10.29 5.15 2.62
CA THR A 281 11.54 5.20 1.85
C THR A 281 11.55 6.32 0.81
N ASP A 282 10.39 6.83 0.40
CA ASP A 282 10.31 7.93 -0.57
C ASP A 282 10.89 9.23 0.00
N LEU A 283 10.96 9.35 1.33
CA LEU A 283 11.54 10.49 2.05
C LEU A 283 12.99 10.26 2.47
N ASP A 284 13.61 9.13 2.10
CA ASP A 284 15.02 8.85 2.41
C ASP A 284 15.98 9.97 1.98
N PRO A 285 15.79 10.63 0.82
CA PRO A 285 16.62 11.77 0.42
C PRO A 285 16.58 12.99 1.36
N LEU A 286 15.60 13.07 2.27
CA LEU A 286 15.44 14.18 3.22
C LEU A 286 15.94 13.85 4.64
N ARG A 287 16.31 12.59 4.93
CA ARG A 287 16.61 12.09 6.29
C ARG A 287 17.70 12.88 7.01
N GLU A 288 18.73 13.28 6.27
CA GLU A 288 19.89 14.03 6.78
C GLU A 288 19.63 15.54 6.88
N ARG A 289 18.47 16.04 6.43
CA ARG A 289 18.16 17.47 6.53
C ARG A 289 17.70 17.84 7.94
N GLU A 290 18.31 18.87 8.51
CA GLU A 290 17.95 19.37 9.85
C GLU A 290 16.48 19.80 9.96
N ASP A 291 15.92 20.42 8.91
CA ASP A 291 14.55 20.91 8.90
C ASP A 291 13.51 19.77 8.85
N PHE A 292 13.87 18.63 8.23
CA PHE A 292 13.07 17.40 8.26
C PHE A 292 13.12 16.72 9.64
N GLN A 293 14.31 16.62 10.25
CA GLN A 293 14.45 16.10 11.61
C GLN A 293 13.66 16.93 12.64
N LYS A 294 13.69 18.27 12.50
CA LYS A 294 12.87 19.18 13.31
C LYS A 294 11.38 18.94 13.12
N LEU A 295 10.91 18.82 11.87
CA LEU A 295 9.50 18.52 11.58
C LEU A 295 9.04 17.22 12.26
N LEU A 296 9.84 16.16 12.21
CA LEU A 296 9.53 14.89 12.88
C LEU A 296 9.48 15.01 14.41
N ALA A 297 10.32 15.87 15.00
CA ALA A 297 10.35 16.12 16.43
C ALA A 297 9.16 16.97 16.91
N GLU A 298 8.67 17.89 16.08
CA GLU A 298 7.52 18.76 16.35
C GLU A 298 6.17 18.06 16.24
N LEU A 299 6.09 17.02 15.40
CA LEU A 299 4.85 16.26 15.24
C LEU A 299 4.48 15.46 16.49
N PRO A 300 3.18 15.35 16.81
CA PRO A 300 2.73 14.55 17.95
C PRO A 300 3.17 13.10 17.76
N GLN A 301 4.07 12.64 18.62
CA GLN A 301 4.38 11.22 18.73
C GLN A 301 3.12 10.49 19.21
N PRO A 302 2.89 9.23 18.82
CA PRO A 302 1.78 8.44 19.35
C PRO A 302 1.80 8.52 20.89
N ALA A 303 0.86 9.26 21.47
CA ALA A 303 0.90 9.57 22.89
C ALA A 303 0.35 8.38 23.66
N ALA A 304 1.19 7.38 23.94
CA ALA A 304 0.82 6.37 24.92
C ALA A 304 0.64 7.08 26.28
N ARG A 305 -0.61 7.17 26.75
CA ARG A 305 -0.91 7.83 28.02
C ARG A 305 -0.87 6.80 29.13
N LEU A 306 0.19 6.85 29.95
CA LEU A 306 0.22 6.14 31.22
C LEU A 306 -0.79 6.78 32.19
N LEU A 307 -1.67 5.96 32.74
CA LEU A 307 -2.58 6.38 33.80
C LEU A 307 -1.89 6.11 35.15
N ASP A 308 -1.77 7.15 35.97
CA ASP A 308 -0.98 7.13 37.21
C ASP A 308 -1.57 6.19 38.30
N MET A 309 -2.83 5.80 38.15
CA MET A 309 -3.51 4.91 39.08
C MET A 309 -3.09 3.45 38.86
N VAL A 310 -2.61 2.82 39.93
CA VAL A 310 -2.38 1.38 39.99
C VAL A 310 -3.65 0.71 40.51
N HIS A 311 -4.17 -0.24 39.75
CA HIS A 311 -5.37 -0.99 40.09
C HIS A 311 -5.03 -2.35 40.70
N ASP A 312 -5.70 -2.71 41.79
CA ASP A 312 -5.71 -4.08 42.30
C ASP A 312 -6.83 -4.88 41.63
N VAL A 313 -6.54 -6.12 41.21
CA VAL A 313 -7.52 -6.94 40.46
C VAL A 313 -8.63 -7.49 41.36
N GLY A 314 -8.32 -7.85 42.62
CA GLY A 314 -9.31 -8.39 43.57
C GLY A 314 -10.13 -9.55 43.00
N ALA A 315 -11.47 -9.45 43.08
CA ALA A 315 -12.44 -10.39 42.50
C ALA A 315 -12.72 -10.14 41.00
N GLY A 316 -12.17 -9.06 40.43
CA GLY A 316 -12.37 -8.66 39.03
C GLY A 316 -12.27 -7.14 38.88
N LEU A 317 -11.54 -6.70 37.86
CA LEU A 317 -11.37 -5.31 37.46
C LEU A 317 -12.12 -5.05 36.17
N LYS A 318 -12.82 -3.91 36.10
CA LYS A 318 -13.50 -3.44 34.89
C LYS A 318 -13.27 -1.94 34.74
N LEU A 319 -12.70 -1.54 33.62
CA LEU A 319 -12.38 -0.16 33.28
C LEU A 319 -12.98 0.18 31.92
N SER A 320 -13.44 1.42 31.78
CA SER A 320 -13.90 1.94 30.49
C SER A 320 -12.97 3.05 30.04
N GLY A 321 -12.77 3.13 28.73
CA GLY A 321 -11.92 4.14 28.12
C GLY A 321 -12.38 4.45 26.70
N GLN A 322 -11.75 5.46 26.11
CA GLN A 322 -12.00 5.86 24.74
C GLN A 322 -10.66 6.04 24.03
N LEU A 323 -10.51 5.36 22.90
CA LEU A 323 -9.41 5.59 21.97
C LEU A 323 -9.87 6.62 20.95
N ASN A 324 -9.12 7.71 20.85
CA ASN A 324 -9.34 8.76 19.89
C ASN A 324 -8.03 9.11 19.18
N ARG A 325 -8.12 10.01 18.19
CA ARG A 325 -6.98 10.46 17.36
C ARG A 325 -5.78 10.98 18.15
N ASN A 326 -5.97 11.39 19.41
CA ASN A 326 -4.93 11.96 20.25
C ASN A 326 -4.38 10.97 21.28
N THR A 327 -5.18 9.99 21.72
CA THR A 327 -4.79 9.09 22.81
C THR A 327 -4.08 7.83 22.34
N GLY A 328 -4.26 7.36 21.10
CA GLY A 328 -3.50 6.27 20.46
C GLY A 328 -3.49 4.94 21.22
N THR A 329 -2.82 4.89 22.37
CA THR A 329 -2.79 3.79 23.35
C THR A 329 -3.04 4.33 24.77
N LEU A 330 -3.95 3.71 25.52
CA LEU A 330 -4.12 3.96 26.95
C LEU A 330 -3.43 2.85 27.75
N ILE A 331 -2.54 3.23 28.68
CA ILE A 331 -1.79 2.27 29.50
C ILE A 331 -2.32 2.28 30.92
N TYR A 332 -2.88 1.15 31.35
CA TYR A 332 -3.35 0.92 32.71
C TYR A 332 -2.31 0.14 33.52
N GLN A 333 -2.10 0.54 34.78
CA GLN A 333 -1.21 -0.18 35.69
C GLN A 333 -2.04 -1.12 36.57
N VAL A 334 -1.70 -2.41 36.61
CA VAL A 334 -2.41 -3.43 37.38
C VAL A 334 -1.45 -4.24 38.25
N ARG A 335 -1.83 -4.52 39.49
CA ARG A 335 -1.06 -5.42 40.37
C ARG A 335 -1.50 -6.87 40.16
N LEU A 336 -0.55 -7.74 39.80
CA LEU A 336 -0.78 -9.16 39.56
C LEU A 336 0.09 -10.00 40.50
N GLU A 337 -0.43 -11.16 40.89
CA GLU A 337 0.22 -12.13 41.78
C GLU A 337 0.96 -13.20 40.97
N LYS A 338 2.14 -13.58 41.45
CA LYS A 338 2.99 -14.59 40.83
C LYS A 338 2.24 -15.91 40.62
N ASP A 339 2.45 -16.52 39.46
CA ASP A 339 1.92 -17.84 39.08
C ASP A 339 0.37 -17.93 39.00
N VAL A 340 -0.34 -16.81 39.21
CA VAL A 340 -1.79 -16.71 38.99
C VAL A 340 -2.06 -16.43 37.50
N GLU A 341 -3.02 -17.15 36.94
CA GLU A 341 -3.54 -16.88 35.58
C GLU A 341 -4.65 -15.84 35.63
N TYR A 342 -4.54 -14.83 34.77
CA TYR A 342 -5.53 -13.80 34.58
C TYR A 342 -6.09 -13.86 33.16
N VAL A 343 -7.41 -13.72 33.02
CA VAL A 343 -8.07 -13.44 31.76
C VAL A 343 -8.25 -11.93 31.63
N ILE A 344 -7.73 -11.37 30.55
CA ILE A 344 -7.78 -9.94 30.26
C ILE A 344 -8.54 -9.76 28.96
N ASP A 345 -9.67 -9.08 29.00
CA ASP A 345 -10.51 -8.81 27.83
C ASP A 345 -10.51 -7.31 27.52
N LEU A 346 -10.34 -6.96 26.25
CA LEU A 346 -10.54 -5.62 25.73
C LEU A 346 -11.63 -5.66 24.66
N THR A 347 -12.79 -5.09 24.96
CA THR A 347 -13.97 -5.14 24.09
C THR A 347 -14.40 -3.75 23.63
N SER A 348 -14.92 -3.64 22.40
CA SER A 348 -15.55 -2.42 21.90
C SER A 348 -17.05 -2.64 21.64
N PRO A 349 -17.93 -1.66 21.91
CA PRO A 349 -19.32 -1.72 21.49
C PRO A 349 -19.50 -1.51 19.97
N ASP A 350 -18.52 -0.92 19.28
CA ASP A 350 -18.47 -0.82 17.82
C ASP A 350 -17.12 -1.32 17.30
N PRO A 351 -16.98 -2.64 17.13
CA PRO A 351 -15.69 -3.21 16.77
C PRO A 351 -15.29 -2.98 15.30
N LYS A 352 -16.19 -2.44 14.47
CA LYS A 352 -15.84 -1.99 13.11
C LYS A 352 -15.14 -0.65 13.13
N ALA A 353 -15.48 0.21 14.08
CA ALA A 353 -14.85 1.51 14.29
C ALA A 353 -13.56 1.40 15.11
N LEU A 354 -13.50 0.45 16.05
CA LEU A 354 -12.33 0.19 16.88
C LEU A 354 -12.00 -1.31 16.88
N ASP A 355 -10.90 -1.67 16.21
CA ASP A 355 -10.36 -3.04 16.25
C ASP A 355 -9.45 -3.19 17.48
N PRO A 356 -9.90 -3.79 18.60
CA PRO A 356 -9.19 -3.73 19.88
C PRO A 356 -7.92 -4.57 19.85
N TYR A 357 -6.82 -4.00 20.33
CA TYR A 357 -5.53 -4.67 20.48
C TYR A 357 -5.03 -4.52 21.92
N LEU A 358 -4.54 -5.61 22.50
CA LEU A 358 -4.13 -5.67 23.88
C LEU A 358 -2.71 -6.21 24.01
N LEU A 359 -1.88 -5.48 24.75
CA LEU A 359 -0.52 -5.88 25.08
C LEU A 359 -0.27 -5.77 26.59
N VAL A 360 0.48 -6.73 27.13
CA VAL A 360 0.95 -6.77 28.51
C VAL A 360 2.46 -6.56 28.53
N SER A 361 2.93 -5.61 29.31
CA SER A 361 4.36 -5.40 29.57
C SER A 361 4.67 -5.35 31.07
N ASP A 362 5.95 -5.49 31.41
CA ASP A 362 6.43 -5.14 32.76
C ASP A 362 6.44 -3.62 32.99
N ASP A 363 6.86 -3.21 34.19
CA ASP A 363 7.02 -1.83 34.63
C ASP A 363 8.14 -1.06 33.89
N LYS A 364 8.99 -1.77 33.15
CA LYS A 364 10.05 -1.22 32.28
C LYS A 364 9.66 -1.22 30.80
N ASN A 365 8.37 -1.47 30.48
CA ASN A 365 7.84 -1.57 29.12
C ASN A 365 8.40 -2.75 28.29
N LYS A 366 9.00 -3.76 28.92
CA LYS A 366 9.32 -5.00 28.21
C LYS A 366 8.02 -5.76 27.98
N GLN A 367 7.67 -5.97 26.72
CA GLN A 367 6.52 -6.76 26.33
C GLN A 367 6.66 -8.21 26.82
N LEU A 368 5.58 -8.74 27.40
CA LEU A 368 5.51 -10.08 27.97
C LEU A 368 4.46 -10.96 27.27
N ALA A 369 3.36 -10.34 26.83
CA ALA A 369 2.31 -11.00 26.06
C ALA A 369 1.55 -9.98 25.20
N GLU A 370 0.99 -10.44 24.10
CA GLU A 370 0.05 -9.69 23.26
C GLU A 370 -0.97 -10.67 22.70
N ASP A 371 -2.20 -10.22 22.48
CA ASP A 371 -3.18 -11.02 21.74
C ASP A 371 -3.16 -10.57 20.28
N ALA A 372 -2.95 -11.55 19.39
CA ALA A 372 -2.89 -11.34 17.95
C ALA A 372 -4.02 -12.06 17.18
N ASP A 373 -4.89 -12.85 17.83
CA ASP A 373 -6.10 -13.50 17.28
C ASP A 373 -6.46 -14.72 18.14
N SER A 374 -7.48 -14.60 18.99
CA SER A 374 -8.15 -15.78 19.51
C SER A 374 -9.67 -15.71 19.34
N GLY A 375 -10.11 -15.89 18.09
CA GLY A 375 -11.36 -16.62 17.83
C GLY A 375 -12.39 -16.00 16.89
N GLY A 376 -12.00 -15.12 15.96
CA GLY A 376 -12.91 -14.59 14.93
C GLY A 376 -14.00 -13.62 15.45
N ASN A 377 -13.90 -13.20 16.72
CA ASN A 377 -14.70 -12.13 17.30
C ASN A 377 -13.84 -10.88 17.41
N GLN A 378 -14.43 -9.71 17.13
CA GLN A 378 -13.75 -8.41 17.00
C GLN A 378 -13.28 -7.80 18.34
N ASN A 379 -12.89 -8.60 19.33
CA ASN A 379 -12.42 -8.18 20.66
C ASN A 379 -11.11 -8.91 21.00
N ALA A 380 -10.22 -8.27 21.75
CA ALA A 380 -8.97 -8.90 22.20
C ALA A 380 -9.15 -9.60 23.56
N ARG A 381 -8.56 -10.80 23.69
CA ARG A 381 -8.51 -11.60 24.92
C ARG A 381 -7.11 -12.19 25.13
N LEU A 382 -6.54 -11.93 26.29
CA LEU A 382 -5.31 -12.54 26.77
C LEU A 382 -5.55 -13.44 27.98
N VAL A 383 -4.89 -14.61 27.99
CA VAL A 383 -4.67 -15.38 29.22
C VAL A 383 -3.21 -15.21 29.61
N PHE A 384 -2.96 -14.52 30.72
CA PHE A 384 -1.62 -14.13 31.15
C PHE A 384 -1.32 -14.72 32.53
N ARG A 385 -0.22 -15.48 32.65
CA ARG A 385 0.31 -15.94 33.93
C ARG A 385 1.46 -15.03 34.34
N ALA A 386 1.32 -14.34 35.48
CA ALA A 386 2.32 -13.38 35.91
C ALA A 386 3.60 -14.10 36.40
N PRO A 387 4.79 -13.80 35.84
CA PRO A 387 6.04 -14.48 36.24
C PRO A 387 6.55 -14.10 37.63
N ALA A 388 6.10 -12.97 38.18
CA ALA A 388 6.45 -12.46 39.50
C ALA A 388 5.33 -11.58 40.07
N ASP A 389 5.30 -11.39 41.39
CA ASP A 389 4.45 -10.39 42.02
C ASP A 389 4.90 -9.00 41.58
N GLY A 390 3.97 -8.16 41.13
CA GLY A 390 4.37 -6.82 40.69
C GLY A 390 3.28 -6.04 39.97
N VAL A 391 3.69 -4.85 39.52
CA VAL A 391 2.86 -3.98 38.67
C VAL A 391 3.18 -4.27 37.21
N TYR A 392 2.13 -4.56 36.45
CA TYR A 392 2.16 -4.80 35.02
C TYR A 392 1.39 -3.68 34.31
N ARG A 393 1.74 -3.45 33.05
CA ARG A 393 1.09 -2.45 32.20
C ARG A 393 0.23 -3.14 31.16
N LEU A 394 -1.04 -2.78 31.12
CA LEU A 394 -2.01 -3.20 30.11
C LEU A 394 -2.18 -2.07 29.11
N HIS A 395 -1.74 -2.31 27.88
CA HIS A 395 -1.81 -1.35 26.78
C HIS A 395 -3.09 -1.63 25.99
N ALA A 396 -4.11 -0.81 26.20
CA ALA A 396 -5.33 -0.82 25.42
C ALA A 396 -5.13 0.08 24.19
N THR A 397 -5.15 -0.52 23.00
CA THR A 397 -4.91 0.19 21.74
C THR A 397 -5.77 -0.39 20.62
N SER A 398 -5.54 0.07 19.39
CA SER A 398 -6.21 -0.43 18.21
C SER A 398 -5.22 -0.93 17.17
N TYR A 399 -5.49 -2.11 16.60
CA TYR A 399 -4.63 -2.70 15.56
C TYR A 399 -4.56 -1.82 14.31
N ASN A 400 -5.68 -1.21 13.92
CA ASN A 400 -5.81 -0.39 12.71
C ASN A 400 -5.94 1.12 12.98
N GLN A 401 -5.55 1.58 14.17
CA GLN A 401 -5.74 2.97 14.62
C GLN A 401 -7.22 3.40 14.63
N GLY A 402 -8.12 2.44 14.81
CA GLY A 402 -9.55 2.66 15.04
C GLY A 402 -9.82 3.52 16.27
N GLN A 403 -11.00 4.13 16.30
CA GLN A 403 -11.43 5.05 17.35
C GLN A 403 -12.77 4.60 17.88
N GLY A 404 -12.94 4.69 19.19
CA GLY A 404 -14.17 4.29 19.82
C GLY A 404 -14.00 4.05 21.30
N ASP A 405 -15.14 3.77 21.93
CA ASP A 405 -15.17 3.38 23.32
C ASP A 405 -14.71 1.92 23.46
N PHE A 406 -14.15 1.60 24.62
CA PHE A 406 -13.80 0.23 24.97
C PHE A 406 -14.05 -0.06 26.44
N THR A 407 -14.09 -1.35 26.75
CA THR A 407 -14.10 -1.88 28.10
C THR A 407 -12.93 -2.85 28.27
N LEU A 408 -12.06 -2.58 29.24
CA LEU A 408 -10.98 -3.46 29.67
C LEU A 408 -11.43 -4.20 30.94
N THR A 409 -11.37 -5.53 30.93
CA THR A 409 -11.61 -6.34 32.13
C THR A 409 -10.42 -7.22 32.45
N VAL A 410 -10.13 -7.42 33.74
CA VAL A 410 -9.10 -8.33 34.24
C VAL A 410 -9.74 -9.18 35.32
N ARG A 411 -9.64 -10.51 35.22
CA ARG A 411 -10.17 -11.42 36.22
C ARG A 411 -9.24 -12.60 36.42
N ARG A 412 -9.19 -13.14 37.65
CA ARG A 412 -8.51 -14.41 37.91
C ARG A 412 -9.21 -15.51 37.12
N LYS A 413 -8.45 -16.40 36.50
CA LYS A 413 -8.97 -17.61 35.88
C LYS A 413 -9.18 -18.63 37.01
N GLU A 414 -10.44 -18.98 37.25
CA GLU A 414 -10.82 -20.01 38.24
C GLU A 414 -10.33 -21.40 37.86
#